data_AF-A0AAN8SDJ7-F1
#
_entry.id   AF-A0AAN8SDJ7-F1
#
_cell.length_a   1.000
_cell.length_b   1.000
_cell.length_c   1.000
_cell.angle_alpha   90.00
_cell.angle_beta   90.00
_cell.angle_gamma   90.00
#
_symmetry.space_group_name_H-M   'P 1'
#
loop_
_entity.id
_entity.type
_entity.pdbx_description
1 polymer ?
#
loop_
_entity_poly.entity_id
_entity_poly.type
_entity_poly.pdbx_seq_one_letter_code
_entity_poly.pdbx_strand_id
1 'polypeptide(L)'
;MCFASTKCTTVEPGKSWDLTPFCGRSTCVVAEGEQAGRLLELVEDCGPLPKANPKCKLSEKTNKTAPFPDCCPIFECEKGVKLEYPELPTAPPPTEEKKDEKKP
;
A
#
# COMPACT_ATOMS: atom_id res chain seq x y z
N MET A 1 -6.56 4.19 19.66
CA MET A 1 -6.30 2.87 19.05
C MET A 1 -6.94 2.85 17.68
N CYS A 2 -6.37 2.14 16.71
CA CYS A 2 -6.98 1.90 15.40
C CYS A 2 -7.82 0.62 15.43
N PHE A 3 -8.95 0.56 14.73
CA PHE A 3 -9.75 -0.65 14.61
C PHE A 3 -9.27 -1.49 13.42
N ALA A 4 -8.81 -2.71 13.68
CA ALA A 4 -8.36 -3.67 12.68
C ALA A 4 -9.53 -4.57 12.26
N SER A 5 -10.18 -4.23 11.14
CA SER A 5 -11.40 -4.92 10.66
C SER A 5 -11.17 -6.41 10.38
N THR A 6 -10.03 -6.77 9.77
CA THR A 6 -9.66 -8.16 9.45
C THR A 6 -9.47 -9.03 10.69
N LYS A 7 -9.21 -8.43 11.85
CA LYS A 7 -8.98 -9.12 13.13
C LYS A 7 -10.09 -8.89 14.17
N CYS A 8 -11.06 -8.04 13.87
CA CYS A 8 -12.12 -7.61 14.79
C CYS A 8 -11.57 -7.17 16.16
N THR A 9 -10.48 -6.39 16.16
CA THR A 9 -9.79 -5.94 17.39
C THR A 9 -9.26 -4.52 17.25
N THR A 10 -8.76 -3.95 18.33
CA THR A 10 -8.11 -2.62 18.33
C THR A 10 -6.60 -2.76 18.50
N VAL A 11 -5.86 -1.88 17.83
CA VAL A 11 -4.39 -1.90 17.78
C VAL A 11 -3.84 -0.53 18.20
N GLU A 12 -2.78 -0.54 19.01
CA GLU A 12 -2.14 0.69 19.49
C GLU A 12 -1.35 1.41 18.39
N PRO A 13 -1.18 2.74 18.47
CA PRO A 13 -0.32 3.49 17.55
C PRO A 13 1.10 2.91 17.51
N GLY A 14 1.68 2.86 16.31
CA GLY A 14 3.00 2.29 16.04
C GLY A 14 3.02 0.77 15.86
N LYS A 15 1.90 0.06 16.07
CA LYS A 15 1.82 -1.39 15.85
C LYS A 15 1.23 -1.73 14.48
N SER A 16 1.69 -2.85 13.94
CA SER A 16 1.24 -3.40 12.66
C SER A 16 0.57 -4.76 12.81
N TRP A 17 -0.26 -5.11 11.84
CA TRP A 17 -0.92 -6.42 11.75
C TRP A 17 -1.02 -6.88 10.29
N ASP A 18 -1.07 -8.21 10.10
CA ASP A 18 -1.38 -8.80 8.80
C ASP A 18 -2.85 -8.60 8.42
N LEU A 19 -3.10 -8.51 7.12
CA LEU A 19 -4.42 -8.35 6.52
C LEU A 19 -5.03 -9.66 6.01
N THR A 20 -4.51 -10.81 6.45
CA THR A 20 -5.00 -12.13 6.01
C THR A 20 -6.53 -12.19 6.16
N PRO A 21 -7.26 -12.64 5.10
CA PRO A 21 -6.80 -13.38 3.91
C PRO A 21 -6.23 -12.53 2.77
N PHE A 22 -6.15 -11.21 2.89
CA PHE A 22 -5.51 -10.35 1.89
C PHE A 22 -3.99 -10.32 2.07
N CYS A 23 -3.25 -10.18 0.97
CA CYS A 23 -1.80 -10.03 1.00
C CYS A 23 -1.42 -8.58 1.25
N GLY A 24 -1.31 -8.21 2.52
CA GLY A 24 -0.93 -6.87 2.93
C GLY A 24 -0.67 -6.78 4.43
N ARG A 25 -0.22 -5.60 4.85
CA ARG A 25 0.02 -5.23 6.23
C ARG A 25 -0.62 -3.88 6.50
N SER A 26 -1.24 -3.75 7.66
CA SER A 26 -1.68 -2.47 8.17
C SER A 26 -0.82 -2.01 9.33
N THR A 27 -0.69 -0.70 9.48
CA THR A 27 -0.01 -0.05 10.62
C THR A 27 -0.89 1.06 11.18
N CYS A 28 -1.06 1.10 12.50
CA CYS A 28 -1.77 2.19 13.15
C CYS A 28 -0.81 3.38 13.29
N VAL A 29 -1.04 4.45 12.53
CA VAL A 29 -0.18 5.64 12.54
C VAL A 29 -0.94 6.85 13.07
N VAL A 30 -0.21 7.81 13.63
CA VAL A 30 -0.76 9.13 13.98
C VAL A 30 -0.53 10.03 12.77
N ALA A 31 -1.60 10.65 12.28
CA ALA A 31 -1.53 11.61 11.19
C ALA A 31 -0.66 12.81 11.58
N GLU A 32 0.07 13.34 10.60
CA GLU A 32 0.83 14.58 10.68
C GLU A 32 0.13 15.69 9.85
N GLY A 33 0.61 16.92 9.94
CA GLY A 33 0.08 18.05 9.14
C GLY A 33 -1.31 18.53 9.60
N GLU A 34 -2.17 18.91 8.65
CA GLU A 34 -3.48 19.50 8.94
C GLU A 34 -4.43 18.56 9.71
N GLN A 35 -4.19 17.25 9.61
CA GLN A 35 -4.96 16.21 10.30
C GLN A 35 -4.27 15.70 11.57
N ALA A 36 -3.29 16.46 12.09
CA ALA A 36 -2.46 16.07 13.22
C ALA A 36 -3.28 15.53 14.41
N GLY A 37 -2.82 14.41 14.97
CA GLY A 37 -3.44 13.76 16.13
C GLY A 37 -4.58 12.79 15.80
N ARG A 38 -5.05 12.72 14.54
CA ARG A 38 -5.95 11.65 14.10
C ARG A 38 -5.19 10.34 13.97
N LEU A 39 -5.88 9.22 14.21
CA LEU A 39 -5.33 7.89 13.95
C LEU A 39 -5.73 7.42 12.56
N LEU A 40 -4.77 6.91 11.81
CA LEU A 40 -4.96 6.35 10.47
C LEU A 40 -4.48 4.90 10.46
N GLU A 41 -5.20 4.06 9.73
CA GLU A 41 -4.70 2.75 9.32
C GLU A 41 -3.94 2.93 8.01
N LEU A 42 -2.62 2.86 8.06
CA LEU A 42 -1.77 2.85 6.88
C LEU A 42 -1.72 1.42 6.32
N VAL A 43 -2.26 1.23 5.12
CA VAL A 43 -2.31 -0.06 4.43
C VAL A 43 -1.19 -0.15 3.40
N GLU A 44 -0.39 -1.21 3.48
CA GLU A 44 0.61 -1.59 2.48
C GLU A 44 0.20 -2.95 1.89
N ASP A 45 -0.02 -2.99 0.58
CA ASP A 45 -0.36 -4.20 -0.16
C ASP A 45 0.56 -4.36 -1.38
N CYS A 46 0.27 -5.35 -2.23
CA CYS A 46 1.10 -5.64 -3.40
C CYS A 46 0.95 -4.62 -4.55
N GLY A 47 0.13 -3.58 -4.36
CA GLY A 47 -0.15 -2.59 -5.39
C GLY A 47 -1.03 -3.11 -6.54
N PRO A 48 -1.22 -2.30 -7.59
CA PRO A 48 -2.06 -2.64 -8.72
C PRO A 48 -1.51 -3.85 -9.47
N LEU A 49 -2.40 -4.73 -9.92
CA LEU A 49 -2.02 -5.82 -10.81
C LEU A 49 -1.66 -5.26 -12.20
N PRO A 50 -0.67 -5.88 -12.89
CA PRO A 50 -0.34 -5.49 -14.24
C PRO A 50 -1.50 -5.76 -15.21
N LYS A 51 -1.53 -5.01 -16.32
CA LYS A 51 -2.45 -5.25 -17.44
C LYS A 51 -2.27 -6.67 -17.96
N ALA A 52 -3.37 -7.31 -18.33
CA ALA A 52 -3.36 -8.67 -18.85
C ALA A 52 -2.46 -8.75 -20.10
N ASN A 53 -1.45 -9.61 -20.05
CA ASN A 53 -0.50 -9.81 -21.13
C ASN A 53 -0.31 -11.32 -21.33
N PRO A 54 -0.66 -11.90 -22.49
CA PRO A 54 -0.52 -13.34 -22.73
C PRO A 54 0.93 -13.83 -22.69
N LYS A 55 1.92 -12.92 -22.79
CA LYS A 55 3.36 -13.23 -22.73
C LYS A 55 3.95 -13.16 -21.31
N CYS A 56 3.12 -12.87 -20.31
CA CYS A 56 3.50 -12.85 -18.90
C CYS A 56 2.54 -13.72 -18.11
N LYS A 57 3.07 -14.67 -17.34
CA LYS A 57 2.27 -15.57 -16.49
C LYS A 57 2.62 -15.40 -15.02
N LEU A 58 1.68 -15.72 -14.14
CA LEU A 58 1.97 -15.83 -12.71
C LEU A 58 3.00 -16.96 -12.51
N SER A 59 4.10 -16.66 -11.84
CA SER A 59 5.16 -17.61 -11.52
C SER A 59 4.65 -18.61 -10.48
N GLU A 60 5.05 -19.87 -10.62
CA GLU A 60 4.83 -20.93 -9.63
C GLU A 60 5.55 -20.64 -8.31
N LYS A 61 6.49 -19.70 -8.30
CA LYS A 61 7.18 -19.22 -7.09
C LYS A 61 6.28 -18.34 -6.21
N THR A 62 5.12 -17.92 -6.72
CA THR A 62 4.17 -17.10 -5.94
C THR A 62 3.53 -17.93 -4.84
N ASN A 63 3.83 -17.63 -3.59
CA ASN A 63 3.21 -18.29 -2.43
C ASN A 63 2.12 -17.41 -1.81
N LYS A 64 0.88 -17.53 -2.30
CA LYS A 64 -0.25 -16.68 -1.87
C LYS A 64 -0.61 -16.77 -0.39
N THR A 65 -0.14 -17.81 0.32
CA THR A 65 -0.42 -18.00 1.75
C THR A 65 0.73 -17.52 2.65
N ALA A 66 1.83 -17.03 2.07
CA ALA A 66 2.94 -16.48 2.84
C ALA A 66 2.54 -15.17 3.54
N PRO A 67 3.28 -14.73 4.57
CA PRO A 67 3.12 -13.38 5.12
C PRO A 67 3.51 -12.31 4.10
N PHE A 68 2.89 -11.12 4.17
CA PHE A 68 3.33 -9.97 3.38
C PHE A 68 4.76 -9.55 3.77
N PRO A 69 5.66 -9.28 2.80
CA PRO A 69 5.41 -9.08 1.36
C PRO A 69 5.54 -10.35 0.48
N ASP A 70 5.86 -11.50 1.05
CA ASP A 70 6.20 -12.71 0.30
C ASP A 70 4.99 -13.37 -0.38
N CYS A 71 3.76 -12.99 0.00
CA CYS A 71 2.55 -13.42 -0.70
C CYS A 71 2.26 -12.64 -1.99
N CYS A 72 3.05 -11.62 -2.32
CA CYS A 72 2.80 -10.82 -3.50
C CYS A 72 3.03 -11.60 -4.81
N PRO A 73 2.23 -11.32 -5.86
CA PRO A 73 2.31 -12.03 -7.12
C PRO A 73 3.63 -11.76 -7.83
N ILE A 74 4.34 -12.83 -8.18
CA ILE A 74 5.55 -12.77 -8.99
C ILE A 74 5.17 -13.17 -10.41
N PHE A 75 5.46 -12.33 -11.40
CA PHE A 75 5.17 -12.62 -12.80
C PHE A 75 6.45 -12.95 -13.56
N GLU A 76 6.39 -13.99 -14.38
CA GLU A 76 7.45 -14.38 -15.30
C GLU A 76 7.00 -14.08 -16.74
N CYS A 77 7.79 -13.27 -17.43
CA CYS A 77 7.52 -12.85 -18.81
C CYS A 77 8.54 -13.43 -19.78
N GLU A 78 8.14 -13.58 -21.04
CA GLU A 78 9.08 -13.88 -22.14
C GLU A 78 10.19 -12.82 -22.24
N LYS A 79 11.35 -13.21 -22.78
CA LYS A 79 12.52 -12.32 -22.86
C LYS A 79 12.18 -11.01 -23.60
N GLY A 80 12.46 -9.88 -22.95
CA GLY A 80 12.23 -8.54 -23.52
C GLY A 80 10.81 -7.99 -23.29
N VAL A 81 9.88 -8.78 -22.76
CA VAL A 81 8.54 -8.33 -22.40
C VAL A 81 8.56 -7.72 -21.01
N LYS A 82 7.98 -6.52 -20.87
CA LYS A 82 7.79 -5.83 -19.59
C LYS A 82 6.31 -5.81 -19.23
N LEU A 83 6.03 -5.84 -17.93
CA LEU A 83 4.68 -5.63 -17.42
C LEU A 83 4.33 -4.16 -17.52
N GLU A 84 3.12 -3.89 -18.01
CA GLU A 84 2.54 -2.55 -17.98
C GLU A 84 1.50 -2.51 -16.88
N TYR A 85 1.55 -1.48 -16.04
CA TYR A 85 0.59 -1.29 -14.96
C TYR A 85 -0.48 -0.27 -15.39
N PRO A 86 -1.70 -0.36 -14.85
CA PRO A 86 -2.69 0.70 -14.99
C PRO A 86 -2.13 2.04 -14.50
N GLU A 87 -2.44 3.12 -15.19
CA GLU A 87 -2.16 4.46 -14.67
C GLU A 87 -3.07 4.69 -13.46
N LEU A 88 -2.45 4.95 -12.31
CA LEU A 88 -3.21 5.35 -11.13
C LEU A 88 -3.53 6.84 -11.27
N PRO A 89 -4.78 7.26 -11.00
CA PRO A 89 -5.08 8.68 -10.88
C PRO A 89 -4.20 9.26 -9.79
N THR A 90 -3.22 10.07 -10.18
CA THR A 90 -2.30 10.72 -9.25
C THR A 90 -3.07 11.87 -8.61
N ALA A 91 -3.03 11.97 -7.28
CA ALA A 91 -3.47 13.20 -6.64
C ALA A 91 -2.64 14.38 -7.21
N PRO A 92 -3.24 15.56 -7.45
CA PRO A 92 -2.47 16.70 -7.89
C PRO A 92 -1.31 16.94 -6.91
N PRO A 93 -0.11 17.29 -7.41
CA PRO A 93 1.02 17.56 -6.54
C PRO A 93 0.63 18.66 -5.53
N PRO A 94 1.11 18.59 -4.28
CA PRO A 94 0.85 19.64 -3.31
C PRO A 94 1.35 20.97 -3.89
N THR A 95 0.46 21.96 -4.00
CA THR A 95 0.81 23.31 -4.44
C THR A 95 1.76 23.91 -3.41
N GLU A 96 3.01 24.17 -3.81
CA GLU A 96 3.97 24.97 -3.05
C GLU A 96 3.53 26.46 -3.06
N GLU A 97 2.57 26.83 -2.21
CA GLU A 97 2.25 28.22 -1.87
C GLU A 97 1.77 28.21 -0.39
N LYS A 98 2.38 28.85 0.62
CA LYS A 98 3.28 30.00 0.68
C LYS A 98 4.22 29.86 1.89
N LYS A 99 5.52 29.93 1.65
CA LYS A 99 6.53 30.32 2.63
C LYS A 99 6.83 31.79 2.37
N ASP A 100 6.05 32.72 2.92
CA ASP A 100 6.51 34.09 3.15
C ASP A 100 5.61 34.82 4.18
N GLU A 101 6.24 35.08 5.32
CA GLU A 101 6.23 36.39 6.01
C GLU A 101 4.90 36.98 6.49
N LYS A 102 4.67 36.91 7.82
CA LYS A 102 4.42 38.12 8.64
C LYS A 102 4.70 37.92 10.13
N LYS A 103 5.90 38.33 10.56
CA LYS A 103 6.12 39.04 11.84
C LYS A 103 6.01 40.54 11.49
N PRO A 104 5.25 41.38 12.23
CA PRO A 104 5.52 41.76 13.61
C PRO A 104 4.36 41.60 14.60
#